data_AF-A0A1H6QSK3-F1
#
_entry.id   AF-A0A1H6QSK3-F1
#
_cell.length_a   1.000
_cell.length_b   1.000
_cell.length_c   1.000
_cell.angle_alpha   90.00
_cell.angle_beta   90.00
_cell.angle_gamma   90.00
#
_symmetry.space_group_name_H-M   'P 1'
#
loop_
_entity.id
_entity.type
_entity.pdbx_description
1 polymer ?
#
loop_
_entity_poly.entity_id
_entity_poly.type
_entity_poly.pdbx_seq_one_letter_code
_entity_poly.pdbx_strand_id
1 'polypeptide(L)'
;MDFKTIKIIAAMILLCSLQASVAFPEPAGPTDNNPLMLNGKAVTTEQFAYVTRGKLTLTAADPVSEKQTLVPFLIYLKRGGKIVDSEAYAHNHAVMYYEVADILKFAQAGDQLVIDPVGSDNKAARKMFTIKNSQIVPQFNWFYVLKPKKDNC
;
A
#
# COMPACT_ATOMS: atom_id res chain seq x y z
N MET A 1 -48.76 -16.56 -18.85
CA MET A 1 -47.66 -16.31 -17.90
C MET A 1 -48.24 -16.43 -16.50
N ASP A 2 -47.69 -17.34 -15.69
CA ASP A 2 -48.29 -17.72 -14.41
C ASP A 2 -48.01 -16.65 -13.34
N PHE A 3 -48.96 -16.40 -12.44
CA PHE A 3 -48.85 -15.31 -11.44
C PHE A 3 -47.66 -15.52 -10.50
N LYS A 4 -47.27 -16.79 -10.32
CA LYS A 4 -46.11 -17.23 -9.54
C LYS A 4 -44.78 -16.86 -10.23
N THR A 5 -44.72 -16.92 -11.56
CA THR A 5 -43.53 -16.56 -12.34
C THR A 5 -43.27 -15.06 -12.30
N ILE A 6 -44.32 -14.23 -12.30
CA ILE A 6 -44.21 -12.77 -12.22
C ILE A 6 -43.62 -12.32 -10.87
N LYS A 7 -44.00 -12.97 -9.75
CA LYS A 7 -43.45 -12.66 -8.42
C LYS A 7 -41.95 -12.99 -8.29
N ILE A 8 -41.51 -14.09 -8.89
CA ILE A 8 -40.10 -14.50 -8.85
C ILE A 8 -39.24 -13.53 -9.67
N ILE A 9 -39.73 -13.11 -10.84
CA ILE A 9 -39.03 -12.15 -11.69
C ILE A 9 -38.95 -10.78 -11.00
N ALA A 10 -40.03 -10.33 -10.35
CA ALA A 10 -40.02 -9.08 -9.58
C ALA A 10 -39.03 -9.12 -8.41
N ALA A 11 -38.92 -10.25 -7.70
CA ALA A 11 -37.96 -10.42 -6.61
C ALA A 11 -36.50 -10.40 -7.09
N MET A 12 -36.19 -11.00 -8.25
CA MET A 12 -34.83 -10.96 -8.81
C MET A 12 -34.42 -9.58 -9.29
N ILE A 13 -35.33 -8.78 -9.86
CA ILE A 13 -35.02 -7.41 -10.28
C ILE A 13 -34.70 -6.51 -9.08
N LEU A 14 -35.43 -6.68 -7.97
CA LEU A 14 -35.25 -5.89 -6.75
C LEU A 14 -33.90 -6.18 -6.06
N LEU A 15 -33.41 -7.42 -6.16
CA LEU A 15 -32.08 -7.83 -5.68
C LEU A 15 -30.93 -7.27 -6.54
N CYS A 16 -31.13 -7.06 -7.85
CA CYS A 16 -30.12 -6.47 -8.73
C CYS A 16 -30.06 -4.94 -8.67
N SER A 17 -31.09 -4.27 -8.15
CA SER A 17 -31.08 -2.81 -7.92
C SER A 17 -30.50 -2.38 -6.57
N LEU A 18 -30.16 -3.33 -5.68
CA LEU A 18 -29.25 -3.05 -4.57
C LEU A 18 -27.86 -2.84 -5.15
N GLN A 19 -27.64 -1.68 -5.77
CA GLN A 19 -26.31 -1.13 -5.92
C GLN A 19 -25.77 -1.04 -4.50
N ALA A 20 -24.88 -1.97 -4.14
CA ALA A 20 -23.95 -1.75 -3.06
C ALA A 20 -23.24 -0.44 -3.43
N SER A 21 -23.72 0.67 -2.88
CA SER A 21 -23.00 1.92 -2.92
C SER A 21 -21.70 1.60 -2.20
N VAL A 22 -20.67 1.30 -2.98
CA VAL A 22 -19.29 1.37 -2.53
C VAL A 22 -19.12 2.82 -2.13
N ALA A 23 -19.45 3.09 -0.87
CA ALA A 23 -19.20 4.35 -0.23
C ALA A 23 -17.69 4.56 -0.37
N PHE A 24 -17.34 5.41 -1.33
CA PHE A 24 -16.00 5.91 -1.49
C PHE A 24 -15.60 6.47 -0.13
N PRO A 25 -14.52 5.98 0.50
CA PRO A 25 -14.18 6.44 1.84
C PRO A 25 -14.04 7.97 1.81
N GLU A 26 -14.73 8.62 2.75
CA GLU A 26 -14.65 10.06 2.97
C GLU A 26 -13.18 10.51 2.95
N PRO A 27 -12.84 11.66 2.32
CA PRO A 27 -11.53 12.25 2.48
C PRO A 27 -11.29 12.46 3.98
N ALA A 28 -10.25 11.81 4.49
CA ALA A 28 -9.93 11.76 5.91
C ALA A 28 -9.98 13.16 6.55
N GLY A 29 -10.55 13.21 7.76
CA GLY A 29 -10.51 14.39 8.63
C GLY A 29 -9.08 14.82 8.99
N PRO A 30 -8.97 15.83 9.84
CA PRO A 30 -8.17 17.03 9.62
C PRO A 30 -6.67 16.75 9.37
N THR A 31 -6.21 17.19 8.20
CA THR A 31 -4.87 17.75 7.95
C THR A 31 -3.70 17.00 8.59
N ASP A 32 -3.48 15.76 8.15
CA ASP A 32 -2.16 15.16 8.21
C ASP A 32 -1.22 16.09 7.43
N ASN A 33 -0.43 16.93 8.13
CA ASN A 33 0.43 17.95 7.49
C ASN A 33 1.38 17.36 6.43
N ASN A 34 1.57 16.04 6.47
CA ASN A 34 2.44 15.31 5.57
C ASN A 34 1.79 13.98 5.12
N PRO A 35 0.86 14.00 4.16
CA PRO A 35 0.16 12.80 3.76
C PRO A 35 1.12 11.83 3.05
N LEU A 36 0.96 10.54 3.36
CA LEU A 36 1.57 9.47 2.58
C LEU A 36 0.73 9.30 1.32
N MET A 37 1.38 9.30 0.17
CA MET A 37 0.71 9.21 -1.12
C MET A 37 1.06 7.88 -1.77
N LEU A 38 0.04 7.15 -2.23
CA LEU A 38 0.18 5.94 -3.03
C LEU A 38 -0.35 6.23 -4.43
N ASN A 39 0.51 6.09 -5.43
CA ASN A 39 0.18 6.40 -6.84
C ASN A 39 -0.44 7.80 -7.00
N GLY A 40 0.04 8.78 -6.22
CA GLY A 40 -0.45 10.16 -6.25
C GLY A 40 -1.77 10.40 -5.50
N LYS A 41 -2.29 9.43 -4.74
CA LYS A 41 -3.47 9.60 -3.88
C LYS A 41 -3.09 9.47 -2.41
N ALA A 42 -3.61 10.37 -1.57
CA ALA A 42 -3.42 10.27 -0.13
C ALA A 42 -3.99 8.96 0.39
N VAL A 43 -3.22 8.26 1.21
CA VAL A 43 -3.59 6.97 1.79
C VAL A 43 -3.51 7.04 3.31
N THR A 44 -4.55 6.57 3.99
CA THR A 44 -4.51 6.43 5.45
C THR A 44 -3.73 5.19 5.87
N THR A 45 -3.39 5.09 7.15
CA THR A 45 -2.71 3.92 7.71
C THR A 45 -3.49 2.63 7.53
N GLU A 46 -4.81 2.70 7.68
CA GLU A 46 -5.72 1.58 7.55
C GLU A 46 -5.78 1.10 6.10
N GLN A 47 -5.87 2.04 5.16
CA GLN A 47 -5.86 1.75 3.72
C GLN A 47 -4.53 1.15 3.28
N PHE A 48 -3.41 1.70 3.79
CA PHE A 48 -2.08 1.21 3.45
C PHE A 48 -1.85 -0.25 3.88
N ALA A 49 -2.51 -0.73 4.95
CA ALA A 49 -2.39 -2.09 5.46
C ALA A 49 -2.86 -3.20 4.49
N TYR A 50 -3.46 -2.84 3.35
CA TYR A 50 -3.89 -3.77 2.29
C TYR A 50 -3.09 -3.59 1.00
N VAL A 51 -2.14 -2.67 0.97
CA VAL A 51 -1.35 -2.33 -0.21
C VAL A 51 -0.19 -3.30 -0.35
N THR A 52 -0.05 -3.88 -1.54
CA THR A 52 1.04 -4.80 -1.91
C THR A 52 2.00 -4.22 -2.95
N ARG A 53 1.55 -3.20 -3.70
CA ARG A 53 2.22 -2.61 -4.86
C ARG A 53 1.87 -1.13 -5.00
N GLY A 54 2.73 -0.41 -5.70
CA GLY A 54 2.53 0.98 -6.08
C GLY A 54 3.67 1.88 -5.65
N LYS A 55 3.65 3.09 -6.20
CA LYS A 55 4.65 4.12 -5.92
C LYS A 55 4.25 4.90 -4.67
N LEU A 56 5.06 4.78 -3.62
CA LEU A 56 4.98 5.60 -2.44
C LEU A 56 5.73 6.91 -2.64
N THR A 57 5.12 8.00 -2.22
CA THR A 57 5.75 9.32 -2.08
C THR A 57 5.26 9.97 -0.79
N LEU A 58 6.13 10.75 -0.15
CA LEU A 58 5.75 11.57 0.99
C LEU A 58 5.65 13.03 0.54
N THR A 59 4.59 13.70 0.94
CA THR A 59 4.38 15.12 0.63
C THR A 59 4.24 15.93 1.91
N ALA A 60 4.61 17.20 1.89
CA ALA A 60 4.35 18.18 2.93
C ALA A 60 3.46 19.31 2.40
N ALA A 61 2.57 19.82 3.24
CA ALA A 61 1.93 21.10 2.98
C ALA A 61 2.95 22.24 3.15
N ASP A 62 3.11 23.06 2.12
CA ASP A 62 3.88 24.29 2.23
C ASP A 62 3.07 25.32 3.05
N PRO A 63 3.59 25.86 4.17
CA PRO A 63 2.87 26.86 4.95
C PRO A 63 2.71 28.20 4.22
N VAL A 64 3.50 28.46 3.17
CA VAL A 64 3.51 29.70 2.39
C VAL A 64 2.74 29.56 1.07
N SER A 65 2.52 28.33 0.60
CA SER A 65 1.85 28.04 -0.67
C SER A 65 0.81 26.93 -0.50
N GLU A 66 -0.34 27.02 -1.18
CA GLU A 66 -1.30 25.89 -1.26
C GLU A 66 -0.74 24.66 -2.03
N LYS A 67 0.54 24.67 -2.39
CA LYS A 67 1.22 23.60 -3.11
C LYS A 67 1.78 22.56 -2.14
N GLN A 68 1.63 21.30 -2.52
CA GLN A 68 2.30 20.19 -1.84
C GLN A 68 3.71 20.01 -2.41
N THR A 69 4.70 19.89 -1.53
CA THR A 69 6.09 19.63 -1.90
C THR A 69 6.47 18.18 -1.58
N LEU A 70 7.31 17.57 -2.41
CA LEU A 70 7.81 16.22 -2.15
C LEU A 70 8.87 16.27 -1.03
N VAL A 71 8.75 15.35 -0.08
CA VAL A 71 9.65 15.24 1.07
C VAL A 71 10.52 14.01 0.89
N PRO A 72 11.85 14.12 0.95
CA PRO A 72 12.73 12.96 0.95
C PRO A 72 12.55 12.15 2.24
N PHE A 73 12.61 10.83 2.15
CA PHE A 73 12.44 9.94 3.29
C PHE A 73 13.32 8.69 3.19
N LEU A 74 13.61 8.09 4.33
CA LEU A 74 14.14 6.73 4.46
C LEU A 74 12.98 5.76 4.62
N ILE A 75 13.13 4.56 4.10
CA ILE A 75 12.11 3.52 4.22
C ILE A 75 12.78 2.17 4.49
N TYR A 76 12.34 1.49 5.54
CA TYR A 76 12.94 0.23 5.99
C TYR A 76 11.97 -0.62 6.82
N LEU A 77 12.25 -1.92 6.88
CA LEU A 77 11.51 -2.87 7.71
C LEU A 77 12.23 -3.11 9.04
N LYS A 78 11.45 -3.25 10.12
CA LYS A 78 11.91 -3.67 11.43
C LYS A 78 11.23 -4.98 11.87
N ARG A 79 12.03 -5.93 12.34
CA ARG A 79 11.59 -7.20 12.95
C ARG A 79 12.22 -7.34 14.32
N GLY A 80 11.39 -7.41 15.36
CA GLY A 80 11.90 -7.48 16.74
C GLY A 80 12.85 -6.33 17.11
N GLY A 81 12.59 -5.13 16.58
CA GLY A 81 13.42 -3.93 16.81
C GLY A 81 14.67 -3.80 15.92
N LYS A 82 15.03 -4.83 15.16
CA LYS A 82 16.19 -4.82 14.24
C LYS A 82 15.76 -4.55 12.81
N ILE A 83 16.59 -3.87 12.02
CA ILE A 83 16.33 -3.65 10.59
C ILE A 83 16.49 -4.98 9.85
N VAL A 84 15.52 -5.32 8.99
CA VAL A 84 15.47 -6.62 8.27
C VAL A 84 16.52 -6.70 7.17
N ASP A 85 16.77 -5.59 6.47
CA ASP A 85 17.77 -5.47 5.41
C ASP A 85 18.61 -4.22 5.65
N SER A 86 19.69 -4.35 6.41
CA SER A 86 20.56 -3.23 6.80
C SER A 86 21.32 -2.63 5.62
N GLU A 87 21.51 -3.41 4.56
CA GLU A 87 22.21 -2.98 3.35
C GLU A 87 21.26 -2.37 2.31
N ALA A 88 19.94 -2.35 2.59
CA ALA A 88 18.96 -1.76 1.69
C ALA A 88 19.30 -0.30 1.37
N TYR A 89 19.38 0.04 0.09
CA TYR A 89 19.74 1.39 -0.35
C TYR A 89 18.83 2.46 0.28
N ALA A 90 17.51 2.23 0.31
CA ALA A 90 16.56 3.20 0.85
C ALA A 90 16.47 3.25 2.39
N HIS A 91 17.20 2.36 3.08
CA HIS A 91 17.50 2.52 4.49
C HIS A 91 18.67 3.49 4.71
N ASN A 92 19.66 3.48 3.81
CA ASN A 92 20.91 4.24 3.93
C ASN A 92 20.87 5.60 3.20
N HIS A 93 19.98 5.76 2.22
CA HIS A 93 19.87 6.93 1.38
C HIS A 93 18.44 7.42 1.28
N ALA A 94 18.25 8.73 1.48
CA ALA A 94 16.95 9.36 1.36
C ALA A 94 16.44 9.29 -0.08
N VAL A 95 15.20 8.85 -0.25
CA VAL A 95 14.52 8.71 -1.54
C VAL A 95 13.31 9.62 -1.61
N MET A 96 12.97 10.09 -2.81
CA MET A 96 11.73 10.85 -3.06
C MET A 96 10.52 9.95 -3.34
N TYR A 97 10.79 8.73 -3.80
CA TYR A 97 9.79 7.73 -4.09
C TYR A 97 10.33 6.33 -3.82
N TYR A 98 9.43 5.39 -3.55
CA TYR A 98 9.79 3.99 -3.39
C TYR A 98 8.68 3.05 -3.87
N GLU A 99 9.04 1.93 -4.48
CA GLU A 99 8.06 0.91 -4.90
C GLU A 99 7.73 0.00 -3.71
N VAL A 100 6.45 -0.10 -3.35
CA VAL A 100 6.00 -0.89 -2.18
C VAL A 100 6.44 -2.35 -2.30
N ALA A 101 6.33 -2.94 -3.48
CA ALA A 101 6.70 -4.34 -3.68
C ALA A 101 8.18 -4.61 -3.39
N ASP A 102 9.05 -3.64 -3.63
CA ASP A 102 10.50 -3.81 -3.45
C ASP A 102 10.92 -3.90 -2.00
N ILE A 103 10.15 -3.32 -1.09
CA ILE A 103 10.38 -3.51 0.34
C ILE A 103 9.58 -4.69 0.89
N LEU A 104 8.32 -4.85 0.47
CA LEU A 104 7.46 -5.91 0.98
C LEU A 104 7.93 -7.31 0.61
N LYS A 105 8.75 -7.47 -0.43
CA LYS A 105 9.35 -8.78 -0.78
C LYS A 105 10.20 -9.39 0.33
N PHE A 106 10.71 -8.58 1.26
CA PHE A 106 11.49 -9.02 2.42
C PHE A 106 10.67 -9.08 3.72
N ALA A 107 9.41 -8.61 3.67
CA ALA A 107 8.56 -8.49 4.84
C ALA A 107 7.98 -9.83 5.29
N GLN A 108 7.83 -9.96 6.60
CA GLN A 108 7.05 -11.00 7.26
C GLN A 108 5.91 -10.36 8.04
N ALA A 109 4.90 -11.16 8.36
CA ALA A 109 3.76 -10.68 9.13
C ALA A 109 4.22 -10.30 10.53
N GLY A 110 3.77 -9.13 11.00
CA GLY A 110 4.22 -8.56 12.27
C GLY A 110 5.48 -7.70 12.16
N ASP A 111 6.14 -7.64 11.00
CA ASP A 111 7.19 -6.64 10.77
C ASP A 111 6.60 -5.23 10.78
N GLN A 112 7.43 -4.25 11.11
CA GLN A 112 7.08 -2.84 11.08
C GLN A 112 7.75 -2.18 9.87
N LEU A 113 6.96 -1.70 8.92
CA LEU A 113 7.43 -0.79 7.90
C LEU A 113 7.54 0.61 8.50
N VAL A 114 8.71 1.22 8.41
CA VAL A 114 8.98 2.57 8.89
C VAL A 114 9.29 3.47 7.71
N ILE A 115 8.66 4.64 7.69
CA ILE A 115 8.91 5.73 6.75
C ILE A 115 9.38 6.93 7.58
N ASP A 116 10.64 7.31 7.42
CA ASP A 116 11.31 8.33 8.22
C ASP A 116 11.69 9.55 7.35
N PRO A 117 11.01 10.70 7.48
CA PRO A 117 11.30 11.88 6.67
C PRO A 117 12.69 12.46 6.99
N VAL A 118 13.39 12.99 5.98
CA VAL A 118 14.74 13.57 6.11
C VAL A 118 14.67 15.08 5.88
N GLY A 119 15.18 15.89 6.81
CA GLY A 119 15.12 17.37 6.74
C GLY A 119 15.02 18.04 8.12
N SER A 120 15.56 19.26 8.24
CA SER A 120 15.63 20.02 9.51
C SER A 120 14.31 20.63 9.97
N ASP A 121 13.33 20.76 9.08
CA ASP A 121 12.06 21.46 9.33
C ASP A 121 10.89 20.50 9.54
N ASN A 122 11.20 19.21 9.76
CA ASN A 122 10.26 18.10 9.60
C ASN A 122 9.11 18.12 10.64
N LYS A 123 8.07 18.89 10.31
CA LYS A 123 6.68 18.71 10.77
C LYS A 123 6.13 17.33 10.35
N ALA A 124 6.84 16.61 9.47
CA ALA A 124 6.54 15.26 9.04
C ALA A 124 6.94 14.26 10.13
N ALA A 125 5.95 13.76 10.87
CA ALA A 125 6.16 12.70 11.82
C ALA A 125 6.51 11.39 11.10
N ARG A 126 7.45 10.64 11.69
CA ARG A 126 7.77 9.25 11.29
C ARG A 126 6.48 8.43 11.24
N LYS A 127 6.25 7.74 10.12
CA LYS A 127 5.09 6.86 9.94
C LYS A 127 5.52 5.40 10.11
N MET A 128 4.69 4.60 10.78
CA MET A 128 4.96 3.19 11.04
C MET A 128 3.72 2.35 10.77
N PHE A 129 3.88 1.28 9.99
CA PHE A 129 2.81 0.37 9.60
C PHE A 129 3.18 -1.06 9.98
N THR A 130 2.27 -1.78 10.62
CA THR A 130 2.45 -3.21 10.88
C THR A 130 2.05 -4.01 9.64
N ILE A 131 2.97 -4.83 9.15
CA ILE A 131 2.74 -5.70 8.00
C ILE A 131 1.75 -6.81 8.37
N LYS A 132 0.65 -6.87 7.62
CA LYS A 132 -0.36 -7.93 7.76
C LYS A 132 -0.06 -9.09 6.82
N ASN A 133 -0.59 -10.28 7.16
CA ASN A 133 -0.54 -11.46 6.28
C ASN A 133 -1.10 -11.17 4.88
N SER A 134 -2.10 -10.30 4.76
CA SER A 134 -2.70 -9.90 3.48
C SER A 134 -1.75 -9.16 2.54
N GLN A 135 -0.67 -8.57 3.07
CA GLN A 135 0.32 -7.83 2.28
C GLN A 135 1.46 -8.70 1.77
N ILE A 136 1.56 -9.94 2.27
CA ILE A 136 2.59 -10.88 1.89
C ILE A 136 2.08 -11.57 0.62
N VAL A 137 2.52 -11.05 -0.53
CA VAL A 137 2.27 -11.72 -1.79
C VAL A 137 2.97 -13.08 -1.73
N PRO A 138 2.26 -14.20 -1.91
CA PRO A 138 2.91 -15.48 -1.87
C PRO A 138 3.89 -15.56 -3.05
N GLN A 139 5.17 -15.76 -2.73
CA GLN A 139 6.21 -15.98 -3.74
C GLN A 139 6.09 -17.41 -4.28
N PHE A 140 4.98 -17.73 -4.94
CA PHE A 140 4.85 -19.00 -5.64
C PHE A 140 5.67 -18.93 -6.94
N ASN A 141 6.89 -19.46 -6.90
CA ASN A 141 7.65 -19.78 -8.11
C ASN A 141 7.08 -21.05 -8.78
N TRP A 142 5.91 -20.92 -9.40
CA TRP A 142 5.28 -22.00 -10.19
C TRP A 142 6.18 -22.50 -11.34
N PHE A 143 7.13 -21.69 -11.80
CA PHE A 143 7.90 -21.96 -13.02
C PHE A 143 9.19 -22.78 -12.86
N TYR A 144 9.54 -23.29 -11.67
CA TYR A 144 10.71 -24.18 -11.55
C TYR A 144 10.51 -25.61 -12.08
N VAL A 145 9.29 -25.98 -12.49
CA VAL A 145 8.96 -27.36 -12.90
C VAL A 145 9.23 -27.64 -14.38
N LEU A 146 9.55 -26.64 -15.20
CA LEU A 146 9.90 -26.84 -16.61
C LEU A 146 11.40 -26.63 -16.85
N LYS A 147 12.23 -27.55 -16.35
CA LYS A 147 13.55 -27.76 -16.96
C LYS A 147 13.30 -28.59 -18.23
N PRO A 148 13.47 -28.05 -19.46
CA PRO A 148 13.50 -28.90 -20.63
C PRO A 148 14.66 -29.88 -20.47
N LYS A 149 14.39 -31.18 -20.62
CA LYS A 149 15.45 -32.18 -20.78
C LYS A 149 16.28 -31.74 -21.98
N LYS A 150 17.55 -31.48 -21.73
CA LYS A 150 18.54 -31.25 -22.77
C LYS A 150 18.85 -32.64 -23.33
N ASP A 151 18.18 -33.00 -24.43
CA ASP A 151 18.53 -34.20 -25.18
C ASP A 151 19.87 -33.89 -25.87
N ASN A 152 20.93 -34.52 -25.38
CA ASN A 152 22.25 -34.45 -26.00
C ASN A 152 22.19 -35.23 -27.33
N CYS A 153 22.41 -34.51 -28.43
CA CYS A 153 22.87 -35.09 -29.70
C CYS A 153 24.40 -35.07 -29.74
#